data_AF-A0A822Z0A0-F1
#
_entry.id   AF-A0A822Z0A0-F1
#
_cell.length_a   1.000
_cell.length_b   1.000
_cell.length_c   1.000
_cell.angle_alpha   90.00
_cell.angle_beta   90.00
_cell.angle_gamma   90.00
#
_symmetry.space_group_name_H-M   'P 1'
#
loop_
_entity.id
_entity.type
_entity.pdbx_description
1 polymer ?
#
loop_
_entity_poly.entity_id
_entity_poly.type
_entity_poly.pdbx_seq_one_letter_code
_entity_poly.pdbx_strand_id
1 'polypeptide(L)'
;MQGGFVSVAKATITSLDPQKIVGGVPLGYGWTEVVINVPNISDAPLMRPYGRYRTIGTAVGVPIAWSSIHVVSALAIDHSGSRVISGCSLGSDLSSFYPSFKRGFGYHIRGYIGVSSL
;
A
#
# COMPACT_ATOMS: atom_id res chain seq x y z
N MET A 1 -24.58 10.05 7.09
CA MET A 1 -24.01 9.23 5.99
C MET A 1 -22.52 9.14 6.24
N GLN A 2 -22.02 8.01 6.78
CA GLN A 2 -20.59 7.83 7.00
C GLN A 2 -19.99 7.30 5.71
N GLY A 3 -19.20 8.12 5.01
CA GLY A 3 -18.40 7.67 3.87
C GLY A 3 -17.43 6.59 4.34
N GLY A 4 -17.69 5.35 3.97
CA GLY A 4 -16.86 4.21 4.34
C GLY A 4 -15.67 4.07 3.39
N PHE A 5 -14.51 3.67 3.94
CA PHE A 5 -13.40 3.18 3.12
C PHE A 5 -13.69 1.75 2.70
N VAL A 6 -13.63 1.47 1.39
CA VAL A 6 -13.78 0.12 0.86
C VAL A 6 -12.38 -0.49 0.70
N SER A 7 -12.12 -1.60 1.39
CA SER A 7 -10.87 -2.35 1.27
C SER A 7 -10.87 -3.15 -0.04
N VAL A 8 -9.96 -2.83 -0.96
CA VAL A 8 -9.88 -3.46 -2.29
C VAL A 8 -8.88 -4.62 -2.34
N ALA A 9 -7.88 -4.65 -1.46
CA ALA A 9 -6.93 -5.75 -1.36
C ALA A 9 -6.14 -5.74 -0.04
N LYS A 10 -5.58 -6.91 0.30
CA LYS A 10 -4.47 -7.04 1.24
C LYS A 10 -3.16 -6.91 0.47
N ALA A 11 -2.28 -6.02 0.89
CA ALA A 11 -1.01 -5.75 0.23
C ALA A 11 0.15 -5.61 1.22
N THR A 12 1.36 -5.81 0.72
CA THR A 12 2.61 -5.56 1.45
C THR A 12 3.17 -4.23 0.97
N ILE A 13 3.49 -3.31 1.89
CA ILE A 13 4.17 -2.06 1.53
C ILE A 13 5.67 -2.36 1.41
N THR A 14 6.24 -2.07 0.24
CA THR A 14 7.63 -2.41 -0.10
C THR A 14 8.50 -1.19 -0.36
N SER A 15 7.93 0.01 -0.54
CA SER A 15 8.69 1.27 -0.59
C SER A 15 7.85 2.51 -0.29
N LEU A 16 8.49 3.53 0.28
CA LEU A 16 8.02 4.91 0.37
C LEU A 16 8.98 5.91 -0.30
N ASP A 17 10.04 5.43 -0.96
CA ASP A 17 11.02 6.28 -1.63
C ASP A 17 10.42 6.90 -2.91
N PRO A 18 10.28 8.24 -2.98
CA PRO A 18 9.73 8.93 -4.16
C PRO A 18 10.52 8.68 -5.45
N GLN A 19 11.81 8.35 -5.35
CA GLN A 19 12.69 8.09 -6.50
C GLN A 19 12.60 6.64 -6.99
N LYS A 20 11.96 5.74 -6.25
CA LYS A 20 11.83 4.35 -6.67
C LYS A 20 10.98 4.26 -7.94
N ILE A 21 11.44 3.50 -8.92
CA ILE A 21 10.74 3.30 -10.18
C ILE A 21 9.72 2.17 -10.04
N VAL A 22 8.45 2.48 -10.29
CA VAL A 22 7.34 1.51 -10.33
C VAL A 22 6.61 1.67 -11.66
N GLY A 23 6.50 0.59 -12.42
CA GLY A 23 5.88 0.63 -13.75
C GLY A 23 6.59 1.55 -14.76
N GLY A 24 7.90 1.78 -14.57
CA GLY A 24 8.70 2.64 -15.44
C GLY A 24 8.68 4.13 -15.09
N VAL A 25 7.97 4.53 -14.03
CA VAL A 25 7.87 5.94 -13.60
C VAL A 25 8.31 6.06 -12.14
N PRO A 26 8.98 7.15 -11.73
CA PRO A 26 9.21 7.45 -10.31
C PRO A 26 7.92 7.44 -9.51
N LEU A 27 7.97 6.88 -8.30
CA LEU A 27 6.82 6.73 -7.42
C LEU A 27 6.19 8.09 -7.10
N GLY A 28 7.02 9.07 -6.74
CA GLY A 28 6.62 10.43 -6.37
C GLY A 28 6.21 10.56 -4.90
N TYR A 29 6.11 11.80 -4.42
CA TYR A 29 5.70 12.11 -3.05
C TYR A 29 4.22 11.77 -2.81
N GLY A 30 3.89 11.25 -1.63
CA GLY A 30 2.53 10.84 -1.28
C GLY A 30 2.07 9.51 -1.91
N TRP A 31 3.00 8.78 -2.53
CA TRP A 31 2.79 7.45 -3.09
C TRP A 31 3.64 6.42 -2.38
N THR A 32 3.15 5.19 -2.38
CA THR A 32 3.82 4.02 -1.81
C THR A 32 3.84 2.89 -2.84
N GLU A 33 4.94 2.14 -2.87
CA GLU A 33 5.00 0.88 -3.60
C GLU A 33 4.39 -0.22 -2.74
N VAL A 34 3.41 -0.93 -3.31
CA VAL A 34 2.76 -2.05 -2.66
C VAL A 34 2.75 -3.27 -3.57
N VAL A 35 2.82 -4.46 -2.99
CA VAL A 35 2.63 -5.74 -3.67
C VAL A 35 1.32 -6.34 -3.18
N ILE A 36 0.38 -6.58 -4.08
CA ILE A 36 -0.91 -7.19 -3.74
C ILE A 36 -0.70 -8.67 -3.38
N ASN A 37 -1.12 -9.05 -2.19
CA ASN A 37 -1.05 -10.44 -1.71
C ASN A 37 -2.38 -11.17 -2.00
N VAL A 38 -3.50 -10.53 -1.67
CA VAL A 38 -4.84 -11.11 -1.82
C VAL A 38 -5.79 -10.02 -2.33
N PRO A 39 -6.41 -10.19 -3.50
CA PRO A 39 -7.43 -9.27 -3.99
C PRO A 39 -8.74 -9.47 -3.22
N ASN A 40 -9.38 -8.38 -2.78
CA ASN A 40 -10.75 -8.44 -2.24
C ASN A 40 -11.76 -8.10 -3.34
N ILE A 41 -11.43 -7.12 -4.19
CA ILE A 41 -12.24 -6.69 -5.34
C ILE A 41 -11.34 -6.72 -6.58
N SER A 42 -11.38 -7.83 -7.32
CA SER A 42 -10.47 -8.07 -8.46
C SER A 42 -10.60 -7.04 -9.58
N ASP A 43 -11.81 -6.52 -9.80
CA ASP A 43 -12.10 -5.56 -10.88
C ASP A 43 -11.83 -4.11 -10.48
N ALA A 44 -11.44 -3.85 -9.23
CA ALA A 44 -11.09 -2.50 -8.79
C ALA A 44 -9.90 -1.97 -9.64
N PRO A 45 -10.01 -0.76 -10.22
CA PRO A 45 -8.97 -0.22 -11.08
C PRO A 45 -7.71 0.14 -10.28
N LEU A 46 -6.55 0.02 -10.91
CA LEU A 46 -5.32 0.56 -10.35
C LEU A 46 -5.34 2.09 -10.39
N MET A 47 -4.83 2.73 -9.34
CA MET A 47 -4.65 4.18 -9.32
C MET A 47 -3.64 4.66 -10.37
N ARG A 48 -2.60 3.84 -10.62
CA ARG A 48 -1.60 4.07 -11.67
C ARG A 48 -1.40 2.79 -12.50
N PRO A 49 -2.24 2.56 -13.53
CA PRO A 49 -2.08 1.43 -14.44
C PRO A 49 -0.75 1.52 -15.22
N TYR A 50 -0.13 0.37 -15.51
CA TYR A 50 1.05 0.31 -16.37
C TYR A 50 1.16 -1.05 -17.08
N GLY A 51 1.67 -1.04 -18.31
CA GLY A 51 1.77 -2.25 -19.15
C GLY A 51 0.42 -2.97 -19.29
N ARG A 52 0.39 -4.24 -18.89
CA ARG A 52 -0.84 -5.08 -18.89
C ARG A 52 -1.66 -4.99 -17.60
N TYR A 53 -1.18 -4.29 -16.57
CA TYR A 53 -1.79 -4.24 -15.25
C TYR A 53 -2.76 -3.07 -15.16
N ARG A 54 -4.05 -3.38 -15.01
CA ARG A 54 -5.14 -2.38 -15.02
C ARG A 54 -6.06 -2.48 -13.81
N THR A 55 -6.19 -3.67 -13.23
CA THR A 55 -7.03 -3.92 -12.06
C THR A 55 -6.24 -4.61 -10.95
N ILE A 56 -6.77 -4.56 -9.72
CA ILE A 56 -6.23 -5.27 -8.54
C ILE A 56 -5.99 -6.75 -8.84
N GLY A 57 -6.94 -7.42 -9.50
CA GLY A 57 -6.82 -8.84 -9.84
C GLY A 57 -5.69 -9.13 -10.82
N THR A 58 -5.48 -8.27 -11.82
CA THR A 58 -4.38 -8.43 -12.77
C THR A 58 -3.00 -8.19 -12.15
N ALA A 59 -2.95 -7.45 -11.03
CA ALA A 59 -1.72 -6.96 -10.41
C ALA A 59 -1.31 -7.73 -9.13
N VAL A 60 -1.88 -8.91 -8.89
CA VAL A 60 -1.47 -9.77 -7.77
C VAL A 60 0.01 -10.17 -7.94
N GLY A 61 0.79 -10.02 -6.86
CA GLY A 61 2.20 -10.40 -6.83
C GLY A 61 3.16 -9.46 -7.56
N VAL A 62 2.70 -8.33 -8.11
CA VAL A 62 3.57 -7.34 -8.78
C VAL A 62 3.59 -6.01 -8.01
N PRO A 63 4.70 -5.25 -8.07
CA PRO A 63 4.81 -3.96 -7.40
C PRO A 63 4.00 -2.90 -8.15
N ILE A 64 3.04 -2.28 -7.47
CA ILE A 64 2.21 -1.20 -8.00
C ILE A 64 2.36 0.07 -7.17
N ALA A 65 2.12 1.22 -7.78
CA ALA A 65 2.03 2.48 -7.06
C ALA A 65 0.61 2.65 -6.50
N TRP A 66 0.51 2.87 -5.19
CA TRP A 66 -0.73 3.20 -4.50
C TRP A 66 -0.58 4.51 -3.73
N SER A 67 -1.66 5.28 -3.63
CA SER A 67 -1.63 6.53 -2.88
C SER A 67 -1.58 6.26 -1.38
N SER A 68 -0.67 6.94 -0.68
CA SER A 68 -0.44 6.71 0.77
C SER A 68 -1.67 7.02 1.62
N ILE A 69 -2.50 7.98 1.22
CA ILE A 69 -3.75 8.34 1.92
C ILE A 69 -4.85 7.27 1.77
N HIS A 70 -4.70 6.36 0.82
CA HIS A 70 -5.65 5.28 0.52
C HIS A 70 -5.21 3.93 1.10
N VAL A 71 -4.14 3.92 1.90
CA VAL A 71 -3.83 2.78 2.75
C VAL A 71 -4.73 2.87 3.98
N VAL A 72 -5.52 1.83 4.22
CA VAL A 72 -6.58 1.83 5.25
C VAL A 72 -6.01 1.42 6.61
N SER A 73 -5.09 0.47 6.60
CA SER A 73 -4.34 0.05 7.79
C SER A 73 -3.02 -0.57 7.37
N ALA A 74 -2.01 -0.40 8.20
CA ALA A 74 -0.74 -1.08 8.07
C ALA A 74 -0.34 -1.69 9.43
N LEU A 75 0.33 -2.83 9.38
CA LEU A 75 0.89 -3.53 10.53
C LEU A 75 2.35 -3.82 10.22
N ALA A 76 3.26 -3.31 11.05
CA ALA A 76 4.65 -3.73 11.01
C ALA A 76 4.78 -5.06 11.76
N ILE A 77 5.27 -6.09 11.07
CA ILE A 77 5.51 -7.42 11.62
C ILE A 77 7.01 -7.71 11.55
N ASP A 78 7.65 -8.10 12.65
CA ASP A 78 9.06 -8.49 12.65
C ASP A 78 9.28 -9.94 12.14
N HIS A 79 10.53 -10.37 12.09
CA HIS A 79 10.92 -11.73 11.67
C HIS A 79 10.39 -12.85 12.61
N SER A 80 9.99 -12.53 13.83
CA SER A 80 9.36 -13.47 14.76
C SER A 80 7.85 -13.61 14.53
N GLY A 81 7.25 -12.78 13.67
CA GLY A 81 5.81 -12.70 13.47
C GLY A 81 5.09 -11.80 14.48
N SER A 82 5.83 -11.12 15.36
CA SER A 82 5.26 -10.24 16.39
C SER A 82 4.83 -8.89 15.79
N ARG A 83 3.67 -8.39 16.23
CA ARG A 83 3.10 -7.10 15.80
C ARG A 83 3.84 -5.98 16.53
N VAL A 84 4.55 -5.11 15.80
CA VAL A 84 5.40 -4.07 16.40
C VAL A 84 4.74 -2.69 16.34
N ILE A 85 3.99 -2.39 15.28
CA ILE A 85 3.30 -1.09 15.09
C ILE A 85 1.97 -1.32 14.37
N SER A 86 0.87 -0.75 14.88
CA SER A 86 -0.45 -0.72 14.22
C SER A 86 -0.88 0.72 14.02
N GLY A 87 -0.96 1.17 12.77
CA GLY A 87 -1.40 2.52 12.41
C GLY A 87 -2.49 2.50 11.34
N CYS A 88 -3.52 3.32 11.54
CA CYS A 88 -4.53 3.64 10.53
C CYS A 88 -4.17 4.99 9.90
N SER A 89 -3.86 5.01 8.61
CA SER A 89 -3.52 6.23 7.85
C SER A 89 -4.75 7.03 7.42
N LEU A 90 -5.89 6.87 8.10
CA LEU A 90 -7.12 7.64 7.88
C LEU A 90 -6.79 9.15 7.91
N GLY A 91 -6.59 9.73 6.72
CA GLY A 91 -6.27 11.15 6.54
C GLY A 91 -4.86 11.61 6.91
N SER A 92 -3.86 10.72 7.04
CA SER A 92 -2.49 11.11 7.43
C SER A 92 -1.41 10.36 6.64
N ASP A 93 -0.29 11.05 6.36
CA ASP A 93 0.84 10.49 5.61
C ASP A 93 1.48 9.32 6.37
N LEU A 94 1.54 8.14 5.76
CA LEU A 94 2.18 6.93 6.28
C LEU A 94 3.62 7.18 6.76
N SER A 95 4.33 8.15 6.18
CA SER A 95 5.68 8.52 6.58
C SER A 95 5.76 8.96 8.06
N SER A 96 4.68 9.52 8.60
CA SER A 96 4.58 9.95 10.00
C SER A 96 4.37 8.80 10.99
N PHE A 97 3.73 7.71 10.56
CA PHE A 97 3.45 6.53 11.39
C PHE A 97 4.53 5.45 11.31
N TYR A 98 5.25 5.38 10.18
CA TYR A 98 6.30 4.38 9.95
C TYR A 98 7.67 5.04 9.70
N PRO A 99 8.21 5.81 10.68
CA PRO A 99 9.51 6.49 10.54
C PRO A 99 10.67 5.50 10.32
N SER A 100 10.48 4.25 10.72
CA SER A 100 11.48 3.20 10.63
C SER A 100 11.74 2.68 9.21
N PHE A 101 10.91 3.03 8.20
CA PHE A 101 11.11 2.57 6.80
C PHE A 101 12.53 2.79 6.28
N LYS A 102 13.25 3.78 6.83
CA LYS A 102 14.62 4.17 6.47
C LYS A 102 15.76 3.38 7.11
N ARG A 103 15.51 2.48 8.07
CA ARG A 103 16.59 1.71 8.72
C ARG A 103 16.28 0.23 8.57
N GLY A 104 17.10 -0.50 7.82
CA GLY A 104 16.98 -1.91 7.46
C GLY A 104 16.90 -2.92 8.63
N PHE A 105 15.94 -2.73 9.53
CA PHE A 105 15.48 -3.71 10.49
C PHE A 105 14.45 -4.58 9.77
N GLY A 106 14.62 -5.90 9.80
CA GLY A 106 13.80 -6.85 9.03
C GLY A 106 12.34 -6.94 9.50
N TYR A 107 11.52 -5.96 9.11
CA TYR A 107 10.07 -5.97 9.25
C TYR A 107 9.38 -6.06 7.88
N HIS A 108 8.25 -6.76 7.83
CA HIS A 108 7.31 -6.72 6.72
C HIS A 108 6.09 -5.90 7.13
N ILE A 109 5.76 -4.87 6.35
CA ILE A 109 4.54 -4.10 6.57
C ILE A 109 3.41 -4.74 5.76
N ARG A 110 2.44 -5.36 6.44
CA ARG A 110 1.22 -5.88 5.82
C ARG A 110 0.07 -4.92 6.09
N GLY A 111 -0.62 -4.51 5.04
CA GLY A 111 -1.72 -3.57 5.15
C GLY A 111 -2.90 -3.92 4.26
N TYR A 112 -4.00 -3.21 4.46
CA TYR A 112 -5.12 -3.18 3.53
C TYR A 112 -5.06 -1.88 2.74
N ILE A 113 -5.14 -2.00 1.41
CA ILE A 113 -5.32 -0.86 0.53
C ILE A 113 -6.81 -0.73 0.19
N GLY A 114 -7.29 0.50 0.11
CA GLY A 114 -8.68 0.80 -0.15
C GLY A 114 -8.86 1.94 -1.13
N VAL A 115 -10.12 2.27 -1.37
CA VAL A 115 -10.55 3.49 -2.06
C VAL A 115 -11.65 4.15 -1.22
N SER A 116 -11.73 5.48 -1.25
CA SER A 116 -12.83 6.19 -0.61
C SER A 116 -14.11 5.96 -1.41
N SER A 117 -15.19 5.49 -0.78
CA SER A 117 -16.52 5.58 -1.37
C SER A 117 -16.95 7.05 -1.38
N LEU A 118 -17.30 7.57 -2.57
CA LEU A 118 -18.07 8.81 -2.67
C LEU A 118 -19.44 8.66 -2.00
#